data_AF-Q72Q00-F1
#
_entry.id   AF-Q72Q00-F1
#
_cell.length_a   1.000
_cell.length_b   1.000
_cell.length_c   1.000
_cell.angle_alpha   90.00
_cell.angle_beta   90.00
_cell.angle_gamma   90.00
#
_symmetry.space_group_name_H-M   'P 1'
#
loop_
_entity.id
_entity.type
_entity.pdbx_description
1 polymer ?
#
loop_
_entity_poly.entity_id
_entity_poly.type
_entity_poly.pdbx_seq_one_letter_code
_entity_poly.pdbx_strand_id
1 'polypeptide(L)'
;MKSKFKFVAVLTLTGILFLFSCSETQDGSDNTLFTLLSLLGEKNKPASAGFHYGKLTDEDPSDVEAGSENLLPSSPTYIFLAPAHHGGLGGIYGADEWCMRKVPADLKGSPYYSYKALLADGINRRASVTGNAGDGQINWVLQASTVYSQATTGTPTIGTTNSKKLFTFPLTNKIRPDSITDFGSITWTGLNPNWTTAPYNCNNWTDGADINVGTIGNYNATSSNAIFDSALIVPGLITCSSGGKLYCVEQPAPPIRFFKYIYLAPLSPIGHNGNYGGIAGMDTICNNDTMKPVELLGKGTYKAMAVDQSITIPSTPATRRATPNPLNWVLRPNTTYKRVDGATLFTTDINGLFSSMTNRFGEETENNGYIWTGLNSDFTTATGYNCNNWKSSASNYLGKIGSANTNVKSVALSYTNRPCDQTTNSSEPIRVVCVEQ
;
A
#
# COMPACT_ATOMS: atom_id res chain seq x y z
N MET A 1 70.11 1.62 -9.66
CA MET A 1 70.42 0.24 -10.14
C MET A 1 69.11 -0.40 -10.62
N LYS A 2 69.14 -1.40 -11.52
CA LYS A 2 67.98 -1.99 -12.24
C LYS A 2 66.78 -2.30 -11.30
N SER A 3 65.52 -1.93 -11.62
CA SER A 3 64.48 -2.73 -12.32
C SER A 3 63.10 -2.19 -11.84
N LYS A 4 61.94 -2.13 -12.53
CA LYS A 4 61.38 -2.38 -13.90
C LYS A 4 60.18 -1.38 -14.04
N PHE A 5 59.12 -1.42 -14.87
CA PHE A 5 58.55 -2.30 -15.93
C PHE A 5 57.78 -1.39 -16.97
N LYS A 6 56.68 -1.83 -17.62
CA LYS A 6 55.84 -1.02 -18.54
C LYS A 6 54.38 -1.53 -18.67
N PHE A 7 53.44 -0.62 -18.98
CA PHE A 7 52.23 -0.80 -19.82
C PHE A 7 52.05 0.55 -20.56
N VAL A 8 52.25 0.68 -21.88
CA VAL A 8 51.51 0.14 -23.04
C VAL A 8 50.15 0.82 -23.23
N ALA A 9 50.08 1.66 -24.28
CA ALA A 9 48.87 2.22 -24.87
C ALA A 9 48.97 2.05 -26.39
N VAL A 10 47.83 1.89 -27.08
CA VAL A 10 47.77 1.76 -28.54
C VAL A 10 46.61 2.60 -29.07
N LEU A 11 46.90 3.43 -30.07
CA LEU A 11 45.93 4.16 -30.89
C LEU A 11 46.04 3.64 -32.34
N THR A 12 44.92 3.49 -33.03
CA THR A 12 44.87 3.44 -34.50
C THR A 12 43.64 4.19 -35.01
N LEU A 13 43.73 4.76 -36.22
CA LEU A 13 42.80 5.77 -36.74
C LEU A 13 42.71 5.71 -38.28
N THR A 14 41.48 5.60 -38.79
CA THR A 14 41.02 5.88 -40.17
C THR A 14 39.50 6.07 -40.09
N GLY A 15 38.80 6.97 -40.81
CA GLY A 15 39.09 7.67 -42.07
C GLY A 15 38.38 6.92 -43.22
N ILE A 16 37.44 7.47 -43.99
CA ILE A 16 37.27 8.85 -44.53
C ILE A 16 35.77 9.22 -44.72
N LEU A 17 35.46 10.51 -44.97
CA LEU A 17 34.12 11.12 -45.19
C LEU A 17 33.54 10.92 -46.60
N PHE A 18 32.21 11.16 -46.76
CA PHE A 18 31.53 12.07 -47.72
C PHE A 18 30.02 11.71 -47.79
N LEU A 19 29.00 12.57 -47.91
CA LEU A 19 28.57 13.88 -47.36
C LEU A 19 27.41 14.39 -48.27
N PHE A 20 26.19 14.59 -47.73
CA PHE A 20 25.08 15.43 -48.28
C PHE A 20 24.48 15.07 -49.68
N SER A 21 23.27 15.53 -50.10
CA SER A 21 22.31 16.49 -49.51
C SER A 21 20.81 16.23 -49.87
N CYS A 22 19.92 17.12 -49.43
CA CYS A 22 18.44 17.09 -49.43
C CYS A 22 17.70 17.18 -50.79
N SER A 23 16.41 16.84 -50.78
CA SER A 23 15.33 17.66 -51.37
C SER A 23 13.98 17.42 -50.66
N GLU A 24 13.13 18.45 -50.61
CA GLU A 24 11.73 18.38 -50.16
C GLU A 24 10.75 18.36 -51.34
N THR A 25 9.48 17.98 -51.13
CA THR A 25 8.28 18.86 -51.30
C THR A 25 6.99 18.12 -50.95
N GLN A 26 5.87 18.87 -50.91
CA GLN A 26 4.49 18.53 -50.51
C GLN A 26 3.81 17.53 -51.50
N ASP A 27 2.56 17.07 -51.36
CA ASP A 27 1.34 17.57 -50.67
C ASP A 27 0.27 16.45 -50.53
N GLY A 28 -0.91 16.77 -49.96
CA GLY A 28 -2.19 16.20 -50.45
C GLY A 28 -2.89 15.04 -49.70
N SER A 29 -3.81 15.40 -48.80
CA SER A 29 -5.20 14.89 -48.62
C SER A 29 -5.60 13.40 -48.78
N ASP A 30 -6.49 13.00 -47.84
CA ASP A 30 -7.70 12.17 -48.01
C ASP A 30 -7.67 10.62 -48.11
N ASN A 31 -8.29 10.02 -47.08
CA ASN A 31 -9.42 9.08 -47.14
C ASN A 31 -9.46 8.02 -48.27
N THR A 32 -9.34 6.74 -47.89
CA THR A 32 -10.22 5.68 -48.42
C THR A 32 -10.34 4.50 -47.46
N LEU A 33 -11.50 3.84 -47.46
CA LEU A 33 -11.87 2.76 -46.54
C LEU A 33 -12.49 1.61 -47.35
N PHE A 34 -12.07 0.37 -47.08
CA PHE A 34 -12.37 -0.84 -47.87
C PHE A 34 -11.74 -0.79 -49.28
N THR A 35 -11.42 -1.91 -49.97
CA THR A 35 -11.89 -3.30 -49.82
C THR A 35 -10.78 -4.29 -50.23
N LEU A 36 -11.01 -5.60 -50.04
CA LEU A 36 -10.27 -6.73 -50.64
C LEU A 36 -8.86 -7.03 -50.09
N LEU A 37 -8.77 -8.08 -49.27
CA LEU A 37 -8.23 -9.35 -49.79
C LEU A 37 -8.81 -10.54 -49.00
N SER A 38 -9.35 -11.53 -49.71
CA SER A 38 -9.69 -12.86 -49.17
C SER A 38 -8.61 -13.87 -49.61
N LEU A 39 -8.61 -15.06 -49.00
CA LEU A 39 -7.77 -16.23 -49.37
C LEU A 39 -6.25 -16.02 -49.10
N LEU A 40 -5.53 -16.82 -48.31
CA LEU A 40 -5.66 -18.22 -47.87
C LEU A 40 -4.86 -18.45 -46.56
N GLY A 41 -5.06 -19.60 -45.87
CA GLY A 41 -4.07 -20.09 -44.90
C GLY A 41 -4.60 -20.79 -43.65
N GLU A 42 -5.29 -21.93 -43.78
CA GLU A 42 -5.67 -22.76 -42.61
C GLU A 42 -4.45 -23.40 -41.93
N LYS A 43 -4.44 -23.42 -40.58
CA LYS A 43 -3.86 -24.50 -39.78
C LYS A 43 -4.25 -24.44 -38.29
N ASN A 44 -5.30 -25.21 -37.97
CA ASN A 44 -5.70 -25.82 -36.69
C ASN A 44 -5.07 -25.31 -35.37
N LYS A 45 -5.93 -24.80 -34.48
CA LYS A 45 -5.78 -24.90 -33.01
C LYS A 45 -7.07 -25.46 -32.42
N PRO A 46 -7.01 -26.33 -31.39
CA PRO A 46 -8.20 -26.92 -30.77
C PRO A 46 -8.97 -25.94 -29.87
N ALA A 47 -10.21 -26.31 -29.55
CA ALA A 47 -11.24 -25.45 -28.98
C ALA A 47 -10.91 -24.83 -27.61
N SER A 48 -11.34 -23.56 -27.44
CA SER A 48 -11.65 -22.96 -26.14
C SER A 48 -13.15 -23.09 -25.90
N ALA A 49 -13.57 -23.80 -24.85
CA ALA A 49 -14.98 -23.96 -24.49
C ALA A 49 -15.45 -22.76 -23.65
N GLY A 50 -16.08 -21.78 -24.29
CA GLY A 50 -16.75 -20.68 -23.59
C GLY A 50 -18.05 -21.15 -22.92
N PHE A 51 -18.25 -20.81 -21.64
CA PHE A 51 -19.53 -21.03 -20.97
C PHE A 51 -20.58 -20.04 -21.49
N HIS A 52 -21.75 -20.55 -21.90
CA HIS A 52 -22.88 -19.74 -22.33
C HIS A 52 -23.59 -19.09 -21.15
N TYR A 53 -23.95 -17.81 -21.29
CA TYR A 53 -24.86 -17.14 -20.37
C TYR A 53 -26.31 -17.53 -20.67
N GLY A 54 -27.06 -17.90 -19.63
CA GLY A 54 -28.49 -18.22 -19.74
C GLY A 54 -29.34 -16.98 -19.98
N LYS A 55 -30.41 -17.12 -20.76
CA LYS A 55 -31.39 -16.08 -21.05
C LYS A 55 -32.37 -15.91 -19.87
N LEU A 56 -32.55 -14.69 -19.38
CA LEU A 56 -33.57 -14.36 -18.38
C LEU A 56 -34.98 -14.32 -19.01
N THR A 57 -35.98 -14.62 -18.19
CA THR A 57 -37.42 -14.45 -18.45
C THR A 57 -38.08 -13.94 -17.19
N ASP A 58 -38.96 -12.93 -17.31
CA ASP A 58 -39.65 -12.33 -16.19
C ASP A 58 -40.80 -13.22 -15.66
N GLU A 59 -40.97 -13.27 -14.33
CA GLU A 59 -42.22 -13.65 -13.68
C GLU A 59 -42.31 -13.00 -12.28
N ASP A 60 -43.50 -13.05 -11.65
CA ASP A 60 -44.01 -12.06 -10.68
C ASP A 60 -43.39 -12.15 -9.25
N PRO A 61 -43.32 -11.04 -8.45
CA PRO A 61 -42.58 -11.04 -7.19
C PRO A 61 -43.46 -11.20 -5.93
N SER A 62 -43.22 -12.26 -5.16
CA SER A 62 -43.63 -12.36 -3.75
C SER A 62 -42.63 -13.19 -2.92
N ASP A 63 -42.52 -12.82 -1.64
CA ASP A 63 -41.92 -13.55 -0.51
C ASP A 63 -40.53 -14.20 -0.69
N VAL A 64 -39.47 -13.43 -0.37
CA VAL A 64 -38.17 -13.99 0.08
C VAL A 64 -37.65 -13.19 1.29
N GLU A 65 -37.14 -13.90 2.29
CA GLU A 65 -36.65 -13.35 3.56
C GLU A 65 -35.32 -12.57 3.45
N ALA A 66 -35.05 -11.74 4.45
CA ALA A 66 -33.76 -11.05 4.58
C ALA A 66 -32.65 -12.00 5.05
N GLY A 67 -31.77 -12.44 4.14
CA GLY A 67 -30.70 -13.37 4.54
C GLY A 67 -29.69 -13.81 3.47
N SER A 68 -28.98 -12.89 2.80
CA SER A 68 -27.70 -13.22 2.15
C SER A 68 -26.88 -11.96 1.83
N GLU A 69 -25.81 -11.71 2.57
CA GLU A 69 -24.68 -10.94 2.00
C GLU A 69 -23.98 -11.84 0.99
N ASN A 70 -23.62 -11.30 -0.18
CA ASN A 70 -22.95 -12.06 -1.27
C ASN A 70 -21.51 -12.45 -0.89
N LEU A 71 -21.38 -13.45 -0.02
CA LEU A 71 -20.15 -14.19 0.24
C LEU A 71 -19.77 -14.95 -1.03
N LEU A 72 -18.93 -14.33 -1.86
CA LEU A 72 -18.22 -15.01 -2.95
C LEU A 72 -17.58 -16.29 -2.39
N PRO A 73 -17.75 -17.44 -3.07
CA PRO A 73 -17.30 -18.73 -2.53
C PRO A 73 -15.80 -18.68 -2.21
N SER A 74 -15.45 -19.12 -1.01
CA SER A 74 -14.11 -18.98 -0.44
C SER A 74 -13.06 -19.67 -1.31
N SER A 75 -12.37 -18.89 -2.15
CA SER A 75 -11.15 -19.33 -2.81
C SER A 75 -10.12 -19.70 -1.74
N PRO A 76 -9.36 -20.82 -1.90
CA PRO A 76 -8.42 -21.27 -0.89
C PRO A 76 -7.37 -20.19 -0.65
N THR A 77 -7.19 -19.78 0.61
CA THR A 77 -6.33 -18.63 0.94
C THR A 77 -4.86 -19.05 0.88
N TYR A 78 -4.08 -18.39 0.04
CA TYR A 78 -2.72 -18.83 -0.25
C TYR A 78 -1.68 -18.35 0.79
N ILE A 79 -0.69 -19.20 1.06
CA ILE A 79 0.60 -18.77 1.61
C ILE A 79 1.68 -19.15 0.61
N PHE A 80 2.51 -18.19 0.22
CA PHE A 80 3.70 -18.42 -0.58
C PHE A 80 4.97 -18.03 0.19
N LEU A 81 6.12 -18.51 -0.28
CA LEU A 81 7.43 -18.26 0.32
C LEU A 81 8.20 -17.26 -0.54
N ALA A 82 8.34 -16.02 -0.09
CA ALA A 82 9.06 -14.99 -0.83
C ALA A 82 10.59 -15.23 -0.85
N PRO A 83 11.32 -14.70 -1.84
CA PRO A 83 12.78 -14.70 -1.85
C PRO A 83 13.40 -14.08 -0.59
N ALA A 84 14.63 -14.50 -0.29
CA ALA A 84 15.39 -14.09 0.88
C ALA A 84 15.67 -12.58 0.93
N HIS A 85 15.72 -12.03 2.15
CA HIS A 85 16.05 -10.65 2.48
C HIS A 85 16.73 -10.58 3.87
N HIS A 86 17.53 -9.55 4.12
CA HIS A 86 18.04 -9.27 5.47
C HIS A 86 16.91 -8.76 6.40
N GLY A 87 17.07 -8.89 7.72
CA GLY A 87 16.07 -8.51 8.73
C GLY A 87 15.62 -7.05 8.67
N GLY A 88 16.46 -6.16 8.11
CA GLY A 88 16.13 -4.77 7.82
C GLY A 88 15.16 -4.63 6.64
N LEU A 89 13.92 -5.06 6.85
CA LEU A 89 12.84 -5.09 5.85
C LEU A 89 12.18 -3.72 5.64
N GLY A 90 12.52 -2.72 6.45
CA GLY A 90 11.79 -1.43 6.50
C GLY A 90 10.58 -1.50 7.43
N GLY A 91 10.68 -2.30 8.49
CA GLY A 91 9.59 -2.61 9.41
C GLY A 91 8.58 -3.62 8.85
N ILE A 92 7.57 -3.93 9.65
CA ILE A 92 6.43 -4.81 9.28
C ILE A 92 5.81 -4.41 7.92
N TYR A 93 5.68 -3.12 7.66
CA TYR A 93 5.09 -2.59 6.42
C TYR A 93 6.00 -2.77 5.20
N GLY A 94 7.32 -2.63 5.37
CA GLY A 94 8.29 -2.94 4.31
C GLY A 94 8.36 -4.44 4.00
N ALA A 95 8.10 -5.29 4.99
CA ALA A 95 7.95 -6.74 4.79
C ALA A 95 6.67 -7.10 4.00
N ASP A 96 5.55 -6.42 4.26
CA ASP A 96 4.32 -6.55 3.45
C ASP A 96 4.55 -6.08 2.01
N GLU A 97 5.24 -4.96 1.82
CA GLU A 97 5.67 -4.45 0.52
C GLU A 97 6.61 -5.42 -0.23
N TRP A 98 7.48 -6.15 0.48
CA TRP A 98 8.25 -7.24 -0.13
C TRP A 98 7.34 -8.37 -0.59
N CYS A 99 6.38 -8.82 0.23
CA CYS A 99 5.39 -9.81 -0.17
C CYS A 99 4.61 -9.35 -1.42
N MET A 100 4.03 -8.16 -1.41
CA MET A 100 3.28 -7.60 -2.56
C MET A 100 4.11 -7.54 -3.84
N ARG A 101 5.41 -7.21 -3.75
CA ARG A 101 6.33 -7.16 -4.89
C ARG A 101 6.79 -8.54 -5.39
N LYS A 102 6.67 -9.58 -4.55
CA LYS A 102 7.19 -10.94 -4.81
C LYS A 102 6.10 -11.99 -5.06
N VAL A 103 4.82 -11.60 -5.15
CA VAL A 103 3.71 -12.46 -5.57
C VAL A 103 4.09 -13.24 -6.87
N PRO A 104 4.05 -14.59 -6.86
CA PRO A 104 4.26 -15.42 -8.05
C PRO A 104 3.32 -15.06 -9.20
N ALA A 105 3.77 -15.21 -10.45
CA ALA A 105 3.03 -14.71 -11.62
C ALA A 105 1.67 -15.39 -11.84
N ASP A 106 1.60 -16.67 -11.50
CA ASP A 106 0.42 -17.53 -11.46
C ASP A 106 -0.65 -17.07 -10.44
N LEU A 107 -0.28 -16.34 -9.39
CA LEU A 107 -1.22 -15.75 -8.43
C LEU A 107 -1.71 -14.35 -8.81
N LYS A 108 -1.15 -13.70 -9.84
CA LYS A 108 -1.47 -12.30 -10.20
C LYS A 108 -2.82 -12.13 -10.89
N GLY A 109 -3.66 -13.17 -10.95
CA GLY A 109 -4.93 -13.18 -11.68
C GLY A 109 -6.04 -12.27 -11.12
N SER A 110 -5.89 -11.70 -9.92
CA SER A 110 -6.91 -10.84 -9.30
C SER A 110 -6.37 -9.47 -8.88
N PRO A 111 -7.00 -8.35 -9.30
CA PRO A 111 -6.65 -7.03 -8.79
C PRO A 111 -7.04 -6.84 -7.31
N TYR A 112 -7.74 -7.78 -6.67
CA TYR A 112 -8.26 -7.61 -5.30
C TYR A 112 -7.41 -8.26 -4.19
N TYR A 113 -6.60 -9.28 -4.48
CA TYR A 113 -5.80 -9.96 -3.43
C TYR A 113 -4.60 -9.14 -2.98
N SER A 114 -4.37 -9.03 -1.68
CA SER A 114 -3.16 -8.45 -1.08
C SER A 114 -2.46 -9.48 -0.18
N TYR A 115 -1.18 -9.32 0.08
CA TYR A 115 -0.34 -10.30 0.76
C TYR A 115 0.48 -9.63 1.86
N LYS A 116 0.52 -10.23 3.04
CA LYS A 116 1.26 -9.72 4.20
C LYS A 116 2.27 -10.73 4.72
N ALA A 117 3.35 -10.23 5.32
CA ALA A 117 4.35 -11.06 5.98
C ALA A 117 3.79 -11.63 7.30
N LEU A 118 3.81 -12.96 7.46
CA LEU A 118 3.63 -13.62 8.76
C LEU A 118 4.90 -13.43 9.58
N LEU A 119 4.95 -12.25 10.18
CA LEU A 119 6.10 -11.65 10.84
C LEU A 119 5.57 -10.86 12.05
N ALA A 120 6.25 -10.87 13.19
CA ALA A 120 5.82 -10.16 14.38
C ALA A 120 6.94 -9.29 14.96
N ASP A 121 6.55 -8.13 15.50
CA ASP A 121 7.43 -7.26 16.28
C ASP A 121 6.87 -6.99 17.69
N GLY A 122 5.59 -7.31 17.92
CA GLY A 122 4.88 -7.08 19.19
C GLY A 122 4.26 -5.69 19.32
N ILE A 123 4.60 -4.76 18.41
CA ILE A 123 4.20 -3.35 18.41
C ILE A 123 3.26 -3.07 17.25
N ASN A 124 3.73 -3.22 16.01
CA ASN A 124 2.97 -3.00 14.78
C ASN A 124 2.28 -4.28 14.28
N ARG A 125 2.74 -5.47 14.70
CA ARG A 125 2.10 -6.77 14.44
C ARG A 125 2.37 -7.81 15.54
N ARG A 126 1.30 -8.45 16.02
CA ARG A 126 1.32 -9.45 17.11
C ARG A 126 0.21 -10.48 16.96
N ALA A 127 0.52 -11.76 17.15
CA ALA A 127 -0.42 -12.90 17.01
C ALA A 127 -1.12 -13.29 18.32
N SER A 128 -0.45 -13.12 19.47
CA SER A 128 -0.96 -13.42 20.81
C SER A 128 -0.14 -12.68 21.87
N VAL A 129 -0.74 -12.42 23.03
CA VAL A 129 -0.04 -11.95 24.25
C VAL A 129 0.26 -13.16 25.16
N THR A 130 -0.76 -13.98 25.42
CA THR A 130 -0.68 -15.26 26.12
C THR A 130 -0.47 -16.40 25.12
N GLY A 131 0.31 -17.42 25.48
CA GLY A 131 0.62 -18.55 24.59
C GLY A 131 -0.63 -19.25 24.04
N ASN A 132 -0.70 -19.37 22.70
CA ASN A 132 -1.77 -20.01 21.92
C ASN A 132 -3.19 -19.43 22.07
N ALA A 133 -3.39 -18.29 22.75
CA ALA A 133 -4.71 -17.77 23.08
C ALA A 133 -5.39 -16.95 21.97
N GLY A 134 -4.61 -16.36 21.06
CA GLY A 134 -5.04 -15.36 20.07
C GLY A 134 -5.47 -14.03 20.69
N ASP A 135 -5.02 -13.73 21.90
CA ASP A 135 -5.40 -12.56 22.68
C ASP A 135 -4.56 -11.32 22.32
N GLY A 136 -5.19 -10.14 22.35
CA GLY A 136 -4.49 -8.87 22.10
C GLY A 136 -3.79 -8.79 20.73
N GLN A 137 -4.38 -9.39 19.69
CA GLN A 137 -3.86 -9.35 18.32
C GLN A 137 -3.75 -7.90 17.79
N ILE A 138 -2.65 -7.62 17.09
CA ILE A 138 -2.42 -6.36 16.37
C ILE A 138 -2.06 -6.72 14.92
N ASN A 139 -2.77 -6.13 13.94
CA ASN A 139 -2.44 -6.24 12.51
C ASN A 139 -2.21 -7.71 12.05
N TRP A 140 -2.93 -8.66 12.65
CA TRP A 140 -2.63 -10.08 12.47
C TRP A 140 -3.10 -10.59 11.11
N VAL A 141 -2.25 -11.42 10.46
CA VAL A 141 -2.36 -11.73 9.03
C VAL A 141 -3.21 -12.95 8.70
N LEU A 142 -3.32 -13.88 9.63
CA LEU A 142 -4.17 -15.07 9.50
C LEU A 142 -5.62 -14.73 9.87
N GLN A 143 -6.58 -15.45 9.29
CA GLN A 143 -8.00 -15.36 9.64
C GLN A 143 -8.46 -16.55 10.49
N ALA A 144 -9.67 -16.46 11.06
CA ALA A 144 -10.25 -17.51 11.90
C ALA A 144 -10.82 -18.65 11.05
N SER A 145 -10.71 -19.89 11.51
CA SER A 145 -11.37 -21.06 10.88
C SER A 145 -11.11 -21.21 9.37
N THR A 146 -9.96 -20.74 8.89
CA THR A 146 -9.65 -20.54 7.47
C THR A 146 -8.67 -21.61 6.97
N VAL A 147 -8.98 -22.21 5.83
CA VAL A 147 -8.11 -23.18 5.16
C VAL A 147 -7.04 -22.44 4.37
N TYR A 148 -5.76 -22.73 4.66
CA TYR A 148 -4.62 -22.16 3.95
C TYR A 148 -3.91 -23.23 3.11
N SER A 149 -3.58 -22.88 1.88
CA SER A 149 -2.90 -23.75 0.91
C SER A 149 -1.56 -23.18 0.45
N GLN A 150 -0.65 -24.07 0.03
CA GLN A 150 0.54 -23.65 -0.71
C GLN A 150 0.12 -23.00 -2.04
N ALA A 151 0.82 -21.93 -2.40
CA ALA A 151 0.60 -21.23 -3.66
C ALA A 151 1.41 -21.87 -4.81
N THR A 152 1.00 -23.06 -5.23
CA THR A 152 1.64 -23.87 -6.28
C THR A 152 0.65 -24.82 -6.96
N THR A 153 1.05 -25.42 -8.09
CA THR A 153 0.30 -26.46 -8.80
C THR A 153 -0.21 -27.56 -7.86
N GLY A 154 -1.53 -27.79 -7.83
CA GLY A 154 -2.18 -28.75 -6.93
C GLY A 154 -2.51 -28.22 -5.52
N THR A 155 -2.09 -26.99 -5.20
CA THR A 155 -2.50 -26.16 -4.06
C THR A 155 -2.66 -26.90 -2.71
N PRO A 156 -1.69 -27.74 -2.29
CA PRO A 156 -1.85 -28.61 -1.12
C PRO A 156 -2.06 -27.80 0.16
N THR A 157 -3.06 -28.23 0.95
CA THR A 157 -3.45 -27.60 2.21
C THR A 157 -2.30 -27.62 3.22
N ILE A 158 -1.82 -26.45 3.62
CA ILE A 158 -0.86 -26.26 4.71
C ILE A 158 -1.54 -26.62 6.04
N GLY A 159 -2.77 -26.14 6.23
CA GLY A 159 -3.60 -26.47 7.38
C GLY A 159 -4.80 -25.54 7.50
N THR A 160 -5.59 -25.74 8.54
CA THR A 160 -6.73 -24.86 8.88
C THR A 160 -6.41 -24.12 10.17
N THR A 161 -6.63 -22.80 10.20
CA THR A 161 -6.52 -22.03 11.45
C THR A 161 -7.68 -22.32 12.38
N ASN A 162 -7.46 -22.19 13.68
CA ASN A 162 -8.52 -22.27 14.68
C ASN A 162 -9.32 -20.94 14.78
N SER A 163 -10.32 -20.89 15.65
CA SER A 163 -11.12 -19.68 15.92
C SER A 163 -10.32 -18.52 16.53
N LYS A 164 -9.06 -18.75 16.93
CA LYS A 164 -8.11 -17.75 17.44
C LYS A 164 -7.20 -17.16 16.36
N LYS A 165 -7.41 -17.53 15.08
CA LYS A 165 -6.58 -17.13 13.93
C LYS A 165 -5.15 -17.67 13.98
N LEU A 166 -4.92 -18.81 14.64
CA LEU A 166 -3.61 -19.46 14.76
C LEU A 166 -3.68 -20.86 14.13
N PHE A 167 -2.59 -21.38 13.56
CA PHE A 167 -2.53 -22.81 13.25
C PHE A 167 -2.28 -23.60 14.55
N THR A 168 -2.99 -24.73 14.67
CA THR A 168 -2.60 -25.79 15.61
C THR A 168 -1.51 -26.63 14.94
N PHE A 169 -0.42 -26.91 15.66
CA PHE A 169 0.65 -27.79 15.14
C PHE A 169 0.37 -29.27 15.49
N PRO A 170 0.74 -30.23 14.63
CA PRO A 170 1.44 -30.04 13.35
C PRO A 170 0.53 -29.55 12.21
N LEU A 171 1.12 -28.81 11.28
CA LEU A 171 0.56 -28.46 9.98
C LEU A 171 0.31 -29.73 9.15
N THR A 172 -0.73 -29.71 8.31
CA THR A 172 -1.05 -30.77 7.35
C THR A 172 0.04 -30.92 6.29
N ASN A 173 0.60 -29.79 5.81
CA ASN A 173 1.78 -29.75 4.95
C ASN A 173 2.73 -28.62 5.39
N LYS A 174 4.01 -28.78 5.07
CA LYS A 174 5.03 -27.71 5.19
C LYS A 174 4.64 -26.49 4.34
N ILE A 175 5.10 -25.29 4.70
CA ILE A 175 4.76 -24.06 3.95
C ILE A 175 5.56 -23.96 2.64
N ARG A 176 6.79 -24.49 2.58
CA ARG A 176 7.61 -24.54 1.36
C ARG A 176 7.08 -25.58 0.34
N PRO A 177 6.81 -25.17 -0.90
CA PRO A 177 6.52 -26.11 -1.98
C PRO A 177 7.73 -26.96 -2.39
N ASP A 178 7.47 -28.18 -2.84
CA ASP A 178 8.50 -29.14 -3.28
C ASP A 178 9.20 -28.74 -4.61
N SER A 179 8.66 -27.76 -5.33
CA SER A 179 9.31 -27.15 -6.50
C SER A 179 10.50 -26.24 -6.13
N ILE A 180 10.58 -25.76 -4.89
CA ILE A 180 11.76 -25.10 -4.36
C ILE A 180 12.77 -26.20 -3.96
N THR A 181 14.05 -26.04 -4.28
CA THR A 181 15.11 -27.06 -4.06
C THR A 181 16.19 -26.67 -3.05
N ASP A 182 16.12 -25.47 -2.44
CA ASP A 182 17.08 -25.08 -1.40
C ASP A 182 16.84 -25.82 -0.07
N PHE A 183 17.85 -26.52 0.45
CA PHE A 183 17.73 -27.26 1.72
C PHE A 183 18.31 -26.44 2.87
N GLY A 184 17.61 -26.42 4.01
CA GLY A 184 18.12 -25.87 5.27
C GLY A 184 18.14 -24.35 5.42
N SER A 185 17.42 -23.57 4.61
CA SER A 185 17.29 -22.11 4.85
C SER A 185 16.09 -21.76 5.75
N ILE A 186 16.05 -20.49 6.14
CA ILE A 186 15.28 -19.93 7.25
C ILE A 186 14.16 -18.99 6.76
N THR A 187 13.15 -18.74 7.61
CA THR A 187 12.12 -17.71 7.42
C THR A 187 12.15 -16.73 8.59
N TRP A 188 12.11 -15.42 8.36
CA TRP A 188 11.89 -14.44 9.42
C TRP A 188 10.45 -14.53 9.96
N THR A 189 10.28 -14.55 11.28
CA THR A 189 8.95 -14.73 11.91
C THR A 189 8.72 -13.85 13.13
N GLY A 190 9.71 -13.61 13.99
CA GLY A 190 9.52 -12.85 15.24
C GLY A 190 8.59 -13.52 16.26
N LEU A 191 8.38 -14.84 16.15
CA LEU A 191 7.40 -15.59 16.94
C LEU A 191 8.05 -16.70 17.75
N ASN A 192 7.62 -16.83 19.00
CA ASN A 192 7.86 -18.02 19.83
C ASN A 192 6.99 -19.20 19.32
N PRO A 193 7.31 -20.46 19.66
CA PRO A 193 6.59 -21.64 19.16
C PRO A 193 5.14 -21.76 19.67
N ASN A 194 4.70 -20.83 20.54
CA ASN A 194 3.35 -20.71 21.10
C ASN A 194 2.61 -19.45 20.62
N TRP A 195 3.02 -18.86 19.49
CA TRP A 195 2.43 -17.65 18.88
C TRP A 195 2.55 -16.34 19.70
N THR A 196 3.30 -16.28 20.80
CA THR A 196 3.68 -14.98 21.38
C THR A 196 4.83 -14.35 20.60
N THR A 197 4.96 -13.03 20.63
CA THR A 197 6.10 -12.33 20.03
C THR A 197 7.42 -12.73 20.73
N ALA A 198 8.45 -13.05 19.95
CA ALA A 198 9.81 -13.25 20.44
C ALA A 198 10.54 -11.89 20.60
N PRO A 199 11.40 -11.72 21.62
CA PRO A 199 12.03 -10.43 21.92
C PRO A 199 13.10 -10.00 20.89
N TYR A 200 13.53 -10.90 20.01
CA TYR A 200 14.54 -10.65 18.98
C TYR A 200 13.88 -10.56 17.62
N ASN A 201 13.82 -9.34 17.06
CA ASN A 201 13.01 -9.04 15.88
C ASN A 201 13.71 -8.06 14.92
N CYS A 202 15.05 -8.04 14.91
CA CYS A 202 15.85 -7.11 14.08
C CYS A 202 15.46 -5.64 14.24
N ASN A 203 15.32 -5.20 15.50
CA ASN A 203 14.90 -3.84 15.87
C ASN A 203 13.58 -3.46 15.16
N ASN A 204 12.53 -4.26 15.41
CA ASN A 204 11.23 -4.19 14.75
C ASN A 204 11.33 -4.25 13.21
N TRP A 205 12.21 -5.10 12.70
CA TRP A 205 12.51 -5.33 11.28
C TRP A 205 13.05 -4.10 10.52
N THR A 206 13.74 -3.21 11.23
CA THR A 206 14.40 -2.03 10.65
C THR A 206 15.90 -2.22 10.44
N ASP A 207 16.53 -3.17 11.15
CA ASP A 207 17.98 -3.37 11.13
C ASP A 207 18.40 -4.61 10.32
N GLY A 208 19.34 -4.44 9.40
CA GLY A 208 19.93 -5.50 8.56
C GLY A 208 21.41 -5.76 8.85
N ALA A 209 21.96 -5.23 9.94
CA ALA A 209 23.36 -5.43 10.32
C ALA A 209 23.64 -6.83 10.89
N ASP A 210 24.91 -7.17 11.01
CA ASP A 210 25.41 -8.43 11.60
C ASP A 210 25.43 -8.43 13.13
N ILE A 211 25.40 -7.26 13.77
CA ILE A 211 25.45 -7.09 15.23
C ILE A 211 24.16 -7.50 15.98
N ASN A 212 23.01 -7.47 15.32
CA ASN A 212 21.71 -7.75 15.93
C ASN A 212 21.12 -9.06 15.39
N VAL A 213 20.16 -9.62 16.13
CA VAL A 213 19.54 -10.92 15.81
C VAL A 213 18.01 -10.84 15.70
N GLY A 214 17.44 -11.74 14.91
CA GLY A 214 15.99 -11.89 14.73
C GLY A 214 15.54 -13.34 14.87
N THR A 215 14.29 -13.53 15.27
CA THR A 215 13.68 -14.85 15.42
C THR A 215 13.17 -15.41 14.10
N ILE A 216 13.48 -16.69 13.87
CA ILE A 216 13.28 -17.41 12.61
C ILE A 216 12.56 -18.75 12.79
N GLY A 217 11.78 -19.13 11.78
CA GLY A 217 11.20 -20.46 11.59
C GLY A 217 11.81 -21.22 10.41
N ASN A 218 11.45 -22.49 10.28
CA ASN A 218 11.94 -23.43 9.27
C ASN A 218 10.81 -23.84 8.33
N TYR A 219 10.85 -23.36 7.09
CA TYR A 219 9.77 -23.56 6.12
C TYR A 219 9.55 -25.02 5.66
N ASN A 220 10.42 -25.94 6.10
CA ASN A 220 10.32 -27.38 5.83
C ASN A 220 9.57 -28.15 6.93
N ALA A 221 9.45 -27.55 8.11
CA ALA A 221 8.81 -28.19 9.25
C ALA A 221 7.28 -28.11 9.17
N THR A 222 6.62 -29.11 9.76
CA THR A 222 5.19 -29.10 10.07
C THR A 222 4.92 -28.88 11.55
N SER A 223 5.89 -29.11 12.45
CA SER A 223 5.78 -28.76 13.86
C SER A 223 5.85 -27.24 14.08
N SER A 224 5.83 -26.80 15.34
CA SER A 224 6.07 -25.39 15.70
C SER A 224 7.43 -24.84 15.23
N ASN A 225 8.38 -25.71 14.82
CA ASN A 225 9.58 -25.28 14.11
C ASN A 225 9.28 -24.53 12.81
N ALA A 226 8.07 -24.65 12.23
CA ALA A 226 7.61 -23.82 11.12
C ALA A 226 7.67 -22.32 11.43
N ILE A 227 7.46 -21.92 12.69
CA ILE A 227 7.53 -20.51 13.14
C ILE A 227 8.72 -20.19 14.05
N PHE A 228 9.32 -21.17 14.72
CA PHE A 228 10.48 -20.99 15.62
C PHE A 228 11.45 -22.19 15.54
N ASP A 229 12.56 -22.09 14.81
CA ASP A 229 13.44 -23.24 14.58
C ASP A 229 14.32 -23.58 15.79
N SER A 230 13.83 -24.51 16.61
CA SER A 230 14.51 -24.98 17.82
C SER A 230 15.84 -25.73 17.57
N ALA A 231 16.20 -26.06 16.32
CA ALA A 231 17.36 -26.89 16.00
C ALA A 231 18.72 -26.16 15.94
N LEU A 232 18.75 -24.84 16.16
CA LEU A 232 19.97 -24.02 16.05
C LEU A 232 20.76 -23.91 17.36
N ILE A 233 22.07 -23.61 17.25
CA ILE A 233 23.02 -23.44 18.37
C ILE A 233 22.50 -22.46 19.42
N VAL A 234 21.84 -21.38 18.96
CA VAL A 234 20.92 -20.58 19.76
C VAL A 234 19.52 -20.78 19.17
N PRO A 235 18.61 -21.51 19.86
CA PRO A 235 17.31 -21.88 19.30
C PRO A 235 16.54 -20.69 18.74
N GLY A 236 16.13 -20.80 17.47
CA GLY A 236 15.30 -19.84 16.77
C GLY A 236 15.95 -18.50 16.41
N LEU A 237 17.28 -18.29 16.58
CA LEU A 237 17.94 -17.00 16.35
C LEU A 237 19.06 -17.03 15.29
N ILE A 238 19.21 -15.93 14.55
CA ILE A 238 20.32 -15.67 13.62
C ILE A 238 20.55 -14.16 13.44
N THR A 239 21.71 -13.76 12.91
CA THR A 239 22.06 -12.35 12.64
C THR A 239 21.16 -11.72 11.58
N CYS A 240 20.81 -10.45 11.76
CA CYS A 240 19.90 -9.73 10.87
C CYS A 240 20.45 -9.50 9.46
N SER A 241 21.77 -9.58 9.27
CA SER A 241 22.42 -9.61 7.94
C SER A 241 22.13 -10.89 7.13
N SER A 242 21.58 -11.94 7.75
CA SER A 242 21.30 -13.22 7.09
C SER A 242 20.12 -13.14 6.13
N GLY A 243 20.22 -13.86 5.00
CA GLY A 243 19.17 -13.91 3.97
C GLY A 243 17.99 -14.81 4.35
N GLY A 244 17.09 -14.34 5.22
CA GLY A 244 15.86 -15.04 5.57
C GLY A 244 14.70 -14.79 4.61
N LYS A 245 13.92 -15.84 4.33
CA LYS A 245 12.70 -15.74 3.51
C LYS A 245 11.53 -15.18 4.33
N LEU A 246 10.39 -14.92 3.69
CA LEU A 246 9.13 -14.55 4.36
C LEU A 246 7.98 -15.44 3.92
N TYR A 247 7.10 -15.81 4.87
CA TYR A 247 5.78 -16.34 4.55
C TYR A 247 4.86 -15.18 4.19
N CYS A 248 4.36 -15.18 2.96
CA CYS A 248 3.47 -14.16 2.43
C CYS A 248 2.06 -14.71 2.37
N VAL A 249 1.23 -14.27 3.31
CA VAL A 249 -0.13 -14.72 3.58
C VAL A 249 -1.10 -13.85 2.81
N GLU A 250 -1.86 -14.46 1.91
CA GLU A 250 -2.98 -13.82 1.24
C GLU A 250 -3.99 -13.31 2.28
N GLN A 251 -4.39 -12.06 2.09
CA GLN A 251 -5.47 -11.43 2.83
C GLN A 251 -6.77 -11.66 2.05
N PRO A 252 -7.92 -11.79 2.74
CA PRO A 252 -9.21 -11.73 2.07
C PRO A 252 -9.24 -10.52 1.14
N ALA A 253 -9.71 -10.72 -0.09
CA ALA A 253 -10.01 -9.61 -0.99
C ALA A 253 -10.85 -8.59 -0.21
N PRO A 254 -10.48 -7.29 -0.19
CA PRO A 254 -11.34 -6.29 0.41
C PRO A 254 -12.75 -6.44 -0.20
N PRO A 255 -13.83 -6.57 0.60
CA PRO A 255 -15.17 -6.59 0.06
C PRO A 255 -15.36 -5.39 -0.88
N ILE A 256 -16.14 -5.52 -1.94
CA ILE A 256 -16.33 -4.44 -2.92
C ILE A 256 -16.97 -3.21 -2.26
N ARG A 257 -16.14 -2.21 -1.91
CA ARG A 257 -16.55 -1.04 -1.12
C ARG A 257 -17.02 0.07 -2.05
N PHE A 258 -18.28 0.48 -1.91
CA PHE A 258 -18.82 1.70 -2.52
C PHE A 258 -18.45 2.96 -1.71
N PHE A 259 -17.31 2.92 -1.02
CA PHE A 259 -16.77 3.99 -0.20
C PHE A 259 -15.24 4.00 -0.27
N LYS A 260 -14.64 5.14 0.07
CA LYS A 260 -13.19 5.37 0.07
C LYS A 260 -12.68 5.85 1.42
N TYR A 261 -11.41 5.58 1.70
CA TYR A 261 -10.79 6.01 2.95
C TYR A 261 -10.26 7.44 2.93
N ILE A 262 -10.44 8.11 4.06
CA ILE A 262 -9.71 9.31 4.46
C ILE A 262 -9.09 9.06 5.83
N TYR A 263 -7.86 9.49 6.02
CA TYR A 263 -7.19 9.44 7.32
C TYR A 263 -6.29 10.66 7.52
N LEU A 264 -5.81 10.85 8.75
CA LEU A 264 -4.80 11.86 9.06
C LEU A 264 -3.43 11.21 9.05
N ALA A 265 -2.47 11.77 8.31
CA ALA A 265 -1.08 11.35 8.41
C ALA A 265 -0.58 11.45 9.87
N PRO A 266 0.27 10.53 10.33
CA PRO A 266 0.80 10.54 11.68
C PRO A 266 1.73 11.74 11.89
N LEU A 267 1.97 12.06 13.16
CA LEU A 267 2.94 13.09 13.51
C LEU A 267 4.35 12.57 13.26
N SER A 268 5.06 13.18 12.31
CA SER A 268 6.48 12.91 12.11
C SER A 268 7.27 13.31 13.36
N PRO A 269 8.16 12.46 13.91
CA PRO A 269 8.95 12.79 15.10
C PRO A 269 9.83 14.04 14.97
N ILE A 270 10.16 14.42 13.73
CA ILE A 270 10.99 15.59 13.41
C ILE A 270 10.15 16.89 13.38
N GLY A 271 8.83 16.76 13.25
CA GLY A 271 7.91 17.86 12.98
C GLY A 271 7.80 18.18 11.49
N HIS A 272 6.57 18.39 10.99
CA HIS A 272 6.33 19.00 9.67
C HIS A 272 5.81 20.42 9.81
N ASN A 273 6.11 21.27 8.83
CA ASN A 273 5.65 22.66 8.72
C ASN A 273 5.09 22.92 7.30
N GLY A 274 4.89 24.17 6.90
CA GLY A 274 4.28 24.53 5.62
C GLY A 274 5.09 24.17 4.35
N ASN A 275 6.36 23.76 4.50
CA ASN A 275 7.18 23.32 3.37
C ASN A 275 7.14 21.80 3.17
N TYR A 276 6.30 21.37 2.24
CA TYR A 276 6.21 19.99 1.77
C TYR A 276 6.93 19.77 0.43
N GLY A 277 7.69 20.75 -0.08
CA GLY A 277 8.26 20.73 -1.43
C GLY A 277 7.24 20.94 -2.55
N GLY A 278 5.98 21.23 -2.21
CA GLY A 278 4.84 21.32 -3.12
C GLY A 278 3.76 20.28 -2.79
N ILE A 279 2.59 20.43 -3.43
CA ILE A 279 1.43 19.57 -3.15
C ILE A 279 1.67 18.09 -3.49
N ALA A 280 2.52 17.82 -4.48
CA ALA A 280 2.99 16.46 -4.81
C ALA A 280 3.83 15.84 -3.67
N GLY A 281 4.54 16.64 -2.87
CA GLY A 281 5.25 16.13 -1.69
C GLY A 281 4.32 15.87 -0.50
N MET A 282 3.20 16.60 -0.39
CA MET A 282 2.10 16.23 0.52
C MET A 282 1.49 14.89 0.10
N ASP A 283 1.32 14.65 -1.21
CA ASP A 283 0.92 13.33 -1.74
C ASP A 283 1.99 12.28 -1.44
N THR A 284 3.29 12.58 -1.54
CA THR A 284 4.37 11.65 -1.17
C THR A 284 4.30 11.23 0.30
N ILE A 285 3.95 12.12 1.24
CA ILE A 285 3.67 11.72 2.63
C ILE A 285 2.54 10.70 2.67
N CYS A 286 1.38 11.03 2.08
CA CYS A 286 0.22 10.14 2.04
C CYS A 286 0.46 8.78 1.35
N ASN A 287 1.43 8.70 0.42
CA ASN A 287 1.80 7.46 -0.27
C ASN A 287 2.94 6.69 0.42
N ASN A 288 3.79 7.33 1.22
CA ASN A 288 4.85 6.67 1.98
C ASN A 288 4.43 6.29 3.41
N ASP A 289 3.29 6.78 3.87
CA ASP A 289 2.74 6.55 5.20
C ASP A 289 2.66 5.05 5.58
N THR A 290 3.15 4.68 6.76
CA THR A 290 3.06 3.30 7.26
C THR A 290 1.71 3.00 7.91
N MET A 291 0.97 4.01 8.36
CA MET A 291 -0.33 3.85 9.05
C MET A 291 -1.54 3.83 8.10
N LYS A 292 -1.32 3.69 6.78
CA LYS A 292 -2.41 3.45 5.82
C LYS A 292 -3.32 2.29 6.27
N PRO A 293 -4.62 2.30 5.93
CA PRO A 293 -5.52 1.18 6.18
C PRO A 293 -4.88 -0.17 5.85
N VAL A 294 -4.80 -1.04 6.87
CA VAL A 294 -4.13 -2.35 6.86
C VAL A 294 -4.70 -3.32 5.80
N GLU A 295 -5.81 -2.97 5.17
CA GLU A 295 -6.50 -3.72 4.12
C GLU A 295 -6.07 -3.29 2.70
N LEU A 296 -5.33 -2.17 2.57
CA LEU A 296 -4.98 -1.52 1.29
C LEU A 296 -3.46 -1.35 1.07
N LEU A 297 -2.64 -1.95 1.93
CA LEU A 297 -1.18 -1.98 1.79
C LEU A 297 -0.79 -2.54 0.40
N GLY A 298 -0.05 -1.75 -0.37
CA GLY A 298 0.39 -2.07 -1.73
C GLY A 298 -0.61 -1.84 -2.88
N LYS A 299 -1.80 -1.24 -2.67
CA LYS A 299 -2.77 -0.99 -3.78
C LYS A 299 -3.45 0.38 -3.84
N GLY A 300 -3.74 1.02 -2.70
CA GLY A 300 -4.33 2.36 -2.71
C GLY A 300 -3.28 3.46 -2.90
N THR A 301 -3.37 4.25 -3.98
CA THR A 301 -2.68 5.56 -4.01
C THR A 301 -3.51 6.59 -3.25
N TYR A 302 -2.84 7.54 -2.61
CA TYR A 302 -3.47 8.58 -1.80
C TYR A 302 -3.02 9.97 -2.28
N LYS A 303 -3.84 11.00 -2.02
CA LYS A 303 -3.45 12.40 -2.20
C LYS A 303 -3.86 13.24 -1.01
N ALA A 304 -3.14 14.32 -0.78
CA ALA A 304 -3.46 15.30 0.25
C ALA A 304 -4.69 16.15 -0.12
N MET A 305 -5.66 16.28 0.78
CA MET A 305 -6.76 17.24 0.66
C MET A 305 -6.28 18.67 0.96
N ALA A 306 -5.47 19.19 0.04
CA ALA A 306 -5.06 20.57 -0.01
C ALA A 306 -5.31 21.16 -1.41
N VAL A 307 -5.09 22.47 -1.57
CA VAL A 307 -5.03 23.16 -2.87
C VAL A 307 -3.86 24.15 -2.90
N ASP A 308 -3.40 24.54 -4.09
CA ASP A 308 -2.29 25.48 -4.27
C ASP A 308 -2.63 26.58 -5.31
N GLN A 309 -2.14 27.80 -5.10
CA GLN A 309 -2.11 28.90 -6.09
C GLN A 309 -1.32 30.09 -5.52
N SER A 310 -0.30 30.57 -6.22
CA SER A 310 0.46 31.76 -5.81
C SER A 310 -0.18 33.07 -6.29
N ILE A 311 0.10 34.14 -5.56
CA ILE A 311 -0.21 35.54 -5.90
C ILE A 311 1.04 36.33 -6.36
N THR A 312 2.23 35.71 -6.36
CA THR A 312 3.44 36.29 -6.98
C THR A 312 3.18 36.60 -8.44
N ILE A 313 3.70 37.71 -8.99
CA ILE A 313 3.60 38.00 -10.43
C ILE A 313 4.91 37.55 -11.12
N PRO A 314 4.87 36.77 -12.22
CA PRO A 314 3.69 36.15 -12.83
C PRO A 314 3.14 35.00 -11.95
N SER A 315 1.81 34.84 -11.94
CA SER A 315 1.14 33.86 -11.08
C SER A 315 1.39 32.43 -11.56
N THR A 316 1.95 31.62 -10.66
CA THR A 316 2.05 30.18 -10.90
C THR A 316 0.63 29.59 -10.95
N PRO A 317 0.23 28.89 -12.02
CA PRO A 317 -1.05 28.20 -12.07
C PRO A 317 -1.21 27.22 -10.90
N ALA A 318 -2.43 27.03 -10.43
CA ALA A 318 -2.77 25.98 -9.48
C ALA A 318 -2.46 24.60 -10.09
N THR A 319 -1.95 23.68 -9.29
CA THR A 319 -1.78 22.26 -9.68
C THR A 319 -2.85 21.35 -9.04
N ARG A 320 -3.54 21.84 -8.01
CA ARG A 320 -4.75 21.26 -7.42
C ARG A 320 -5.77 22.33 -7.03
N ARG A 321 -7.04 22.13 -7.43
CA ARG A 321 -8.19 23.01 -7.14
C ARG A 321 -9.46 22.19 -6.95
N ALA A 322 -10.34 22.59 -6.03
CA ALA A 322 -11.67 21.99 -5.88
C ALA A 322 -12.74 22.75 -6.69
N THR A 323 -12.93 24.06 -6.49
CA THR A 323 -13.95 24.87 -7.19
C THR A 323 -13.35 26.14 -7.84
N PRO A 324 -14.02 26.76 -8.84
CA PRO A 324 -15.26 26.31 -9.50
C PRO A 324 -15.05 25.14 -10.47
N ASN A 325 -13.84 25.01 -11.05
CA ASN A 325 -13.48 23.92 -11.96
C ASN A 325 -12.49 23.00 -11.25
N PRO A 326 -12.87 21.75 -10.90
CA PRO A 326 -11.96 20.80 -10.25
C PRO A 326 -10.73 20.51 -11.11
N LEU A 327 -9.54 20.64 -10.53
CA LEU A 327 -8.25 20.35 -11.17
C LEU A 327 -7.45 19.44 -10.25
N ASN A 328 -7.14 18.21 -10.69
CA ASN A 328 -6.45 17.19 -9.87
C ASN A 328 -7.05 17.04 -8.44
N TRP A 329 -8.38 17.24 -8.32
CA TRP A 329 -9.08 17.19 -7.06
C TRP A 329 -9.10 15.77 -6.49
N VAL A 330 -9.09 15.66 -5.16
CA VAL A 330 -8.82 14.39 -4.47
C VAL A 330 -10.07 13.60 -4.12
N LEU A 331 -11.23 14.26 -4.07
CA LEU A 331 -12.52 13.63 -3.82
C LEU A 331 -13.21 13.30 -5.15
N ARG A 332 -13.68 12.06 -5.28
CA ARG A 332 -14.49 11.62 -6.43
C ARG A 332 -15.95 12.08 -6.29
N PRO A 333 -16.69 12.25 -7.39
CA PRO A 333 -18.14 12.40 -7.39
C PRO A 333 -18.88 11.26 -6.69
N ASN A 334 -20.05 11.56 -6.11
CA ASN A 334 -21.05 10.60 -5.60
C ASN A 334 -20.46 9.48 -4.70
N THR A 335 -19.41 9.78 -3.94
CA THR A 335 -18.60 8.81 -3.22
C THR A 335 -18.74 9.00 -1.72
N THR A 336 -19.04 7.93 -1.00
CA THR A 336 -19.01 7.94 0.48
C THR A 336 -17.57 7.84 0.95
N TYR A 337 -17.19 8.68 1.90
CA TYR A 337 -15.85 8.68 2.50
C TYR A 337 -15.91 8.30 3.98
N LYS A 338 -14.98 7.43 4.41
CA LYS A 338 -14.91 6.87 5.76
C LYS A 338 -13.53 7.07 6.38
N ARG A 339 -13.49 7.20 7.70
CA ARG A 339 -12.27 7.13 8.53
C ARG A 339 -11.83 5.67 8.68
N VAL A 340 -10.58 5.43 9.09
CA VAL A 340 -9.94 4.09 9.13
C VAL A 340 -10.68 3.07 10.02
N ASP A 341 -11.36 3.56 11.06
CA ASP A 341 -12.21 2.80 11.99
C ASP A 341 -13.61 2.48 11.44
N GLY A 342 -13.91 2.89 10.20
CA GLY A 342 -15.19 2.66 9.53
C GLY A 342 -16.26 3.73 9.77
N ALA A 343 -15.95 4.79 10.53
CA ALA A 343 -16.86 5.92 10.75
C ALA A 343 -17.07 6.71 9.44
N THR A 344 -18.31 6.87 9.01
CA THR A 344 -18.65 7.68 7.82
C THR A 344 -18.40 9.16 8.09
N LEU A 345 -17.57 9.80 7.27
CA LEU A 345 -17.28 11.23 7.37
C LEU A 345 -18.34 12.05 6.64
N PHE A 346 -18.56 11.74 5.35
CA PHE A 346 -19.52 12.41 4.46
C PHE A 346 -19.69 11.60 3.18
N THR A 347 -20.68 11.97 2.36
CA THR A 347 -20.82 11.53 0.96
C THR A 347 -20.75 12.76 0.06
N THR A 348 -20.06 12.66 -1.06
CA THR A 348 -19.90 13.76 -2.01
C THR A 348 -21.05 13.85 -3.03
N ASP A 349 -21.23 15.05 -3.59
CA ASP A 349 -22.09 15.35 -4.73
C ASP A 349 -21.44 14.97 -6.07
N ILE A 350 -22.09 15.32 -7.18
CA ILE A 350 -21.60 15.09 -8.55
C ILE A 350 -20.27 15.81 -8.87
N ASN A 351 -19.87 16.81 -8.07
CA ASN A 351 -18.65 17.60 -8.25
C ASN A 351 -17.47 17.09 -7.38
N GLY A 352 -17.70 16.11 -6.50
CA GLY A 352 -16.71 15.69 -5.50
C GLY A 352 -16.64 16.63 -4.30
N LEU A 353 -17.72 17.33 -3.96
CA LEU A 353 -17.84 18.25 -2.84
C LEU A 353 -18.86 17.71 -1.82
N PHE A 354 -18.79 18.12 -0.56
CA PHE A 354 -19.79 17.75 0.46
C PHE A 354 -20.45 18.98 1.08
N SER A 355 -21.72 18.87 1.48
CA SER A 355 -22.50 19.95 2.11
C SER A 355 -22.37 19.95 3.64
N SER A 356 -22.32 18.77 4.26
CA SER A 356 -22.18 18.53 5.70
C SER A 356 -21.18 17.39 5.97
N MET A 357 -20.83 17.17 7.23
CA MET A 357 -20.09 15.99 7.68
C MET A 357 -20.85 15.34 8.83
N THR A 358 -20.90 14.01 8.85
CA THR A 358 -21.43 13.22 9.97
C THR A 358 -20.39 13.18 11.09
N ASN A 359 -19.14 12.85 10.75
CA ASN A 359 -18.03 12.68 11.71
C ASN A 359 -16.85 13.60 11.39
N ARG A 360 -16.04 13.84 12.43
CA ARG A 360 -14.75 14.56 12.39
C ARG A 360 -13.65 13.73 11.69
N PHE A 361 -12.72 14.42 11.03
CA PHE A 361 -11.58 13.78 10.32
C PHE A 361 -10.68 12.96 11.27
N GLY A 362 -10.36 13.52 12.44
CA GLY A 362 -9.63 12.84 13.50
C GLY A 362 -10.53 11.93 14.33
N GLU A 363 -9.93 11.01 15.10
CA GLU A 363 -10.66 10.07 15.96
C GLU A 363 -11.29 10.75 17.19
N GLU A 364 -12.03 10.00 18.00
CA GLU A 364 -12.66 10.43 19.27
C GLU A 364 -11.62 10.72 20.40
N THR A 365 -10.42 11.15 20.02
CA THR A 365 -9.27 11.39 20.91
C THR A 365 -8.90 12.85 20.92
N GLU A 366 -8.54 13.37 22.11
CA GLU A 366 -7.99 14.70 22.23
C GLU A 366 -6.60 14.76 21.57
N ASN A 367 -6.24 15.89 20.95
CA ASN A 367 -4.99 16.15 20.21
C ASN A 367 -4.87 15.67 18.74
N ASN A 368 -5.97 15.48 17.98
CA ASN A 368 -5.84 15.42 16.51
C ASN A 368 -5.30 16.74 15.91
N GLY A 369 -5.68 17.88 16.49
CA GLY A 369 -5.18 19.20 16.11
C GLY A 369 -5.85 19.80 14.87
N TYR A 370 -5.03 20.35 13.98
CA TYR A 370 -5.45 21.03 12.75
C TYR A 370 -5.01 20.26 11.51
N ILE A 371 -5.46 20.71 10.34
CA ILE A 371 -5.07 20.17 9.03
C ILE A 371 -4.76 21.29 8.05
N TRP A 372 -3.71 21.15 7.24
CA TRP A 372 -3.46 22.05 6.11
C TRP A 372 -4.46 21.79 4.99
N THR A 373 -5.12 22.84 4.49
CA THR A 373 -6.12 22.73 3.42
C THR A 373 -5.87 23.70 2.26
N GLY A 374 -5.48 24.95 2.52
CA GLY A 374 -5.51 25.97 1.47
C GLY A 374 -6.93 26.35 1.01
N LEU A 375 -7.98 25.87 1.69
CA LEU A 375 -9.38 25.97 1.27
C LEU A 375 -10.17 26.99 2.07
N ASN A 376 -11.07 27.70 1.40
CA ASN A 376 -12.22 28.36 2.04
C ASN A 376 -13.35 27.34 2.30
N SER A 377 -14.35 27.72 3.11
CA SER A 377 -15.48 26.86 3.50
C SER A 377 -16.41 26.46 2.36
N ASP A 378 -16.30 27.12 1.21
CA ASP A 378 -17.01 26.87 -0.05
C ASP A 378 -16.18 26.04 -1.06
N PHE A 379 -15.05 25.48 -0.60
CA PHE A 379 -14.02 24.79 -1.40
C PHE A 379 -13.23 25.67 -2.39
N THR A 380 -13.42 27.00 -2.41
CA THR A 380 -12.57 27.87 -3.24
C THR A 380 -11.15 27.91 -2.67
N THR A 381 -10.15 28.11 -3.53
CA THR A 381 -8.76 28.28 -3.08
C THR A 381 -8.61 29.56 -2.28
N ALA A 382 -8.10 29.46 -1.06
CA ALA A 382 -7.69 30.60 -0.24
C ALA A 382 -6.36 31.17 -0.79
N THR A 383 -6.45 31.93 -1.88
CA THR A 383 -5.30 32.49 -2.62
C THR A 383 -4.30 33.20 -1.69
N GLY A 384 -3.03 32.81 -1.79
CA GLY A 384 -1.95 33.30 -0.91
C GLY A 384 -1.82 32.57 0.44
N TYR A 385 -2.87 31.90 0.92
CA TYR A 385 -2.89 31.16 2.19
C TYR A 385 -2.58 29.67 2.01
N ASN A 386 -1.44 29.37 1.39
CA ASN A 386 -1.02 28.00 1.06
C ASN A 386 0.51 27.80 1.14
N CYS A 387 1.20 28.55 2.02
CA CYS A 387 2.64 28.39 2.24
C CYS A 387 3.50 28.46 0.97
N ASN A 388 3.17 29.41 0.09
CA ASN A 388 3.78 29.59 -1.24
C ASN A 388 3.73 28.30 -2.09
N ASN A 389 2.52 27.80 -2.34
CA ASN A 389 2.27 26.49 -2.96
C ASN A 389 2.93 25.32 -2.20
N TRP A 390 2.92 25.35 -0.87
CA TRP A 390 3.48 24.34 0.03
C TRP A 390 5.00 24.15 -0.11
N LYS A 391 5.73 25.22 -0.46
CA LYS A 391 7.19 25.24 -0.69
C LYS A 391 7.96 26.17 0.25
N SER A 392 7.30 26.80 1.22
CA SER A 392 7.93 27.74 2.16
C SER A 392 7.58 27.42 3.60
N SER A 393 8.60 27.48 4.46
CA SER A 393 8.49 27.33 5.92
C SER A 393 8.83 28.63 6.66
N ALA A 394 8.79 29.78 5.98
CA ALA A 394 9.07 31.08 6.60
C ALA A 394 7.81 31.67 7.23
N SER A 395 7.96 32.26 8.42
CA SER A 395 6.87 32.78 9.27
C SER A 395 6.03 33.89 8.62
N ASN A 396 6.58 34.59 7.63
CA ASN A 396 5.89 35.64 6.87
C ASN A 396 4.92 35.08 5.81
N TYR A 397 4.97 33.77 5.51
CA TYR A 397 3.94 33.10 4.73
C TYR A 397 2.90 32.49 5.66
N LEU A 398 1.65 32.48 5.20
CA LEU A 398 0.52 31.89 5.91
C LEU A 398 -0.02 30.70 5.10
N GLY A 399 -0.52 29.70 5.83
CA GLY A 399 -1.30 28.61 5.29
C GLY A 399 -2.71 28.61 5.91
N LYS A 400 -3.71 28.27 5.12
CA LYS A 400 -5.09 28.09 5.55
C LYS A 400 -5.25 26.70 6.16
N ILE A 401 -5.80 26.64 7.36
CA ILE A 401 -6.04 25.40 8.10
C ILE A 401 -7.52 25.14 8.37
N GLY A 402 -7.88 23.87 8.41
CA GLY A 402 -9.10 23.33 8.99
C GLY A 402 -8.85 22.69 10.36
N SER A 403 -9.91 22.32 11.08
CA SER A 403 -9.85 21.58 12.34
C SER A 403 -10.12 20.09 12.13
N ALA A 404 -9.25 19.23 12.68
CA ALA A 404 -9.45 17.78 12.65
C ALA A 404 -10.52 17.29 13.65
N ASN A 405 -10.85 18.10 14.65
CA ASN A 405 -11.64 17.72 15.83
C ASN A 405 -13.16 17.98 15.70
N THR A 406 -13.65 18.42 14.53
CA THR A 406 -15.05 18.83 14.33
C THR A 406 -15.68 18.23 13.05
N ASN A 407 -17.01 18.06 13.07
CA ASN A 407 -17.83 17.73 11.90
C ASN A 407 -18.52 18.96 11.28
N VAL A 408 -18.29 20.17 11.80
CA VAL A 408 -18.80 21.41 11.22
C VAL A 408 -17.95 21.76 9.98
N LYS A 409 -18.45 21.41 8.77
CA LYS A 409 -17.77 21.58 7.47
C LYS A 409 -16.92 22.85 7.35
N SER A 410 -17.49 24.02 7.68
CA SER A 410 -16.81 25.31 7.52
C SER A 410 -15.53 25.40 8.36
N VAL A 411 -15.58 24.92 9.60
CA VAL A 411 -14.45 24.86 10.52
C VAL A 411 -13.51 23.69 10.17
N ALA A 412 -14.05 22.56 9.72
CA ALA A 412 -13.27 21.41 9.28
C ALA A 412 -12.42 21.70 8.03
N LEU A 413 -12.89 22.56 7.11
CA LEU A 413 -12.13 22.95 5.91
C LEU A 413 -11.34 24.25 6.06
N SER A 414 -11.86 25.22 6.83
CA SER A 414 -11.49 26.63 6.77
C SER A 414 -11.66 27.33 8.13
N TYR A 415 -10.92 26.87 9.14
CA TYR A 415 -10.96 27.47 10.48
C TYR A 415 -10.23 28.82 10.54
N THR A 416 -8.93 28.86 10.24
CA THR A 416 -8.11 30.07 10.36
C THR A 416 -6.84 30.00 9.51
N ASN A 417 -5.98 31.00 9.61
CA ASN A 417 -4.66 31.03 8.99
C ASN A 417 -3.58 30.79 10.06
N ARG A 418 -2.52 30.04 9.75
CA ARG A 418 -1.34 29.87 10.62
C ARG A 418 -0.05 30.18 9.85
N PRO A 419 1.00 30.71 10.51
CA PRO A 419 2.34 30.82 9.93
C PRO A 419 2.88 29.48 9.43
N CYS A 420 3.66 29.52 8.36
CA CYS A 420 4.18 28.32 7.70
C CYS A 420 5.43 27.73 8.36
N ASP A 421 5.97 28.38 9.39
CA ASP A 421 7.07 27.87 10.23
C ASP A 421 6.59 26.90 11.32
N GLN A 422 5.29 26.89 11.64
CA GLN A 422 4.69 26.09 12.71
C GLN A 422 4.95 24.60 12.49
N THR A 423 5.74 23.99 13.38
CA THR A 423 6.03 22.55 13.36
C THR A 423 5.00 21.75 14.17
N THR A 424 4.75 20.49 13.80
CA THR A 424 3.83 19.58 14.50
C THR A 424 4.26 19.14 15.92
N ASN A 425 5.22 19.83 16.53
CA ASN A 425 5.74 19.54 17.86
C ASN A 425 5.23 20.54 18.93
N SER A 426 4.24 21.36 18.57
CA SER A 426 3.44 22.18 19.50
C SER A 426 2.29 21.36 20.11
N SER A 427 1.55 21.93 21.06
CA SER A 427 0.29 21.38 21.57
C SER A 427 -0.85 21.39 20.55
N GLU A 428 -0.66 21.96 19.36
CA GLU A 428 -1.66 22.08 18.30
C GLU A 428 -1.07 21.62 16.94
N PRO A 429 -0.80 20.32 16.73
CA PRO A 429 -0.16 19.84 15.52
C PRO A 429 -1.04 20.05 14.26
N ILE A 430 -0.41 20.45 13.15
CA ILE A 430 -1.08 20.65 11.85
C ILE A 430 -0.74 19.48 10.90
N ARG A 431 -1.70 18.60 10.64
CA ARG A 431 -1.54 17.34 9.89
C ARG A 431 -1.92 17.49 8.40
N VAL A 432 -1.71 16.41 7.64
CA VAL A 432 -2.22 16.27 6.27
C VAL A 432 -3.40 15.28 6.27
N VAL A 433 -4.49 15.65 5.59
CA VAL A 433 -5.61 14.74 5.30
C VAL A 433 -5.28 13.94 4.06
N CYS A 434 -5.16 12.62 4.18
CA CYS A 434 -4.82 11.71 3.10
C CYS A 434 -6.07 11.00 2.58
N VAL A 435 -6.35 11.14 1.28
CA VAL A 435 -7.58 10.69 0.60
C VAL A 435 -7.26 9.61 -0.42
N GLU A 436 -7.88 8.44 -0.28
CA GLU A 436 -7.73 7.29 -1.19
C GLU A 436 -8.27 7.62 -2.59
N GLN A 437 -7.47 7.40 -3.65
CA GLN A 437 -7.74 7.92 -5.00
C GLN A 437 -8.64 7.07 -5.88
#